data_AF-I9QI96-F1
#
_entry.id   AF-I9QI96-F1
#
_cell.length_a   1.000
_cell.length_b   1.000
_cell.length_c   1.000
_cell.angle_alpha   90.00
_cell.angle_beta   90.00
_cell.angle_gamma   90.00
#
_symmetry.space_group_name_H-M   'P 1'
#
loop_
_entity.id
_entity.type
_entity.pdbx_description
1 polymer ?
#
loop_
_entity_poly.entity_id
_entity_poly.type
_entity_poly.pdbx_seq_one_letter_code
_entity_poly.pdbx_strand_id
1 'polypeptide(L)'
;MRTEKVLPETLLQLMLNVLETAPDFIYKKGIQPFLMEIGGKDYYVYVKNLSSAYFKTRPDTTRAQLPVKEDFDEIKHSIIPFVFLGYDRINDVLVCWNHHIAKQRLNERKSVSFYSRSFFQEEVVSGEFLKKNLKNGDTPVLFKRKDIVSFFRNIDSFFGKPTNDSTSRYGIPSNGKILKITDNGLLKKLRPLLDTETPHTLEAIKITQQYYGNLPEMKFRDWANLIKTVKFENESNGSSICSNL
;
A
#
# COMPACT_ATOMS: atom_id res chain seq x y z
N MET A 1 10.54 -2.39 -31.36
CA MET A 1 11.53 -3.34 -30.81
C MET A 1 10.94 -4.03 -29.59
N ARG A 2 11.10 -5.37 -29.46
CA ARG A 2 10.79 -6.05 -28.19
C ARG A 2 11.88 -5.68 -27.20
N THR A 3 11.61 -4.75 -26.31
CA THR A 3 12.52 -4.45 -25.21
C THR A 3 12.59 -5.68 -24.32
N GLU A 4 13.80 -6.26 -24.15
CA GLU A 4 14.00 -7.37 -23.24
C GLU A 4 13.54 -6.98 -21.83
N LYS A 5 12.70 -7.81 -21.23
CA LYS A 5 12.21 -7.57 -19.87
C LYS A 5 13.38 -7.68 -18.90
N VAL A 6 13.55 -6.66 -18.07
CA VAL A 6 14.50 -6.69 -16.97
C VAL A 6 13.98 -7.67 -15.91
N LEU A 7 14.84 -8.57 -15.43
CA LEU A 7 14.47 -9.56 -14.42
C LEU A 7 14.17 -8.89 -13.06
N PRO A 8 13.32 -9.47 -12.20
CA PRO A 8 12.98 -8.93 -10.89
C PRO A 8 14.18 -8.55 -10.01
N GLU A 9 15.20 -9.41 -9.99
CA GLU A 9 16.45 -9.23 -9.24
C GLU A 9 17.25 -8.06 -9.79
N THR A 10 17.32 -7.94 -11.12
CA THR A 10 17.99 -6.82 -11.79
C THR A 10 17.25 -5.51 -11.54
N LEU A 11 15.90 -5.52 -11.49
CA LEU A 11 15.13 -4.34 -11.12
C LEU A 11 15.45 -3.90 -9.69
N LEU A 12 15.52 -4.83 -8.73
CA LEU A 12 15.93 -4.52 -7.35
C LEU A 12 17.33 -3.87 -7.34
N GLN A 13 18.32 -4.50 -7.97
CA GLN A 13 19.69 -3.99 -8.00
C GLN A 13 19.79 -2.59 -8.63
N LEU A 14 19.03 -2.33 -9.70
CA LEU A 14 18.98 -1.00 -10.31
C LEU A 14 18.45 0.09 -9.36
N MET A 15 17.51 -0.26 -8.47
CA MET A 15 17.02 0.67 -7.45
C MET A 15 18.03 0.83 -6.31
N LEU A 16 18.58 -0.28 -5.80
CA LEU A 16 19.55 -0.28 -4.71
C LEU A 16 20.81 0.53 -5.06
N ASN A 17 21.32 0.41 -6.29
CA ASN A 17 22.48 1.19 -6.78
C ASN A 17 22.33 2.72 -6.62
N VAL A 18 21.11 3.24 -6.51
CA VAL A 18 20.86 4.65 -6.25
C VAL A 18 20.46 4.87 -4.80
N LEU A 19 19.58 4.03 -4.25
CA LEU A 19 19.09 4.17 -2.88
C LEU A 19 20.22 4.06 -1.83
N GLU A 20 21.18 3.15 -2.03
CA GLU A 20 22.33 2.94 -1.14
C GLU A 20 23.31 4.12 -1.11
N THR A 21 23.15 5.09 -2.02
CA THR A 21 23.92 6.35 -1.96
C THR A 21 23.41 7.29 -0.85
N ALA A 22 22.19 7.06 -0.34
CA ALA A 22 21.65 7.83 0.76
C ALA A 22 22.12 7.23 2.10
N PRO A 23 22.74 8.04 3.00
CA PRO A 23 23.29 7.53 4.26
C PRO A 23 22.22 7.02 5.23
N ASP A 24 20.97 7.47 5.06
CA ASP A 24 19.81 7.11 5.86
C ASP A 24 18.97 5.98 5.25
N PHE A 25 19.45 5.34 4.18
CA PHE A 25 18.76 4.22 3.55
C PHE A 25 19.11 2.88 4.22
N ILE A 26 18.09 2.05 4.44
CA ILE A 26 18.25 0.68 4.94
C ILE A 26 17.41 -0.27 4.09
N TYR A 27 18.07 -1.20 3.39
CA TYR A 27 17.39 -2.34 2.80
C TYR A 27 17.07 -3.38 3.88
N LYS A 28 15.82 -3.87 3.94
CA LYS A 28 15.38 -4.82 4.97
C LYS A 28 15.24 -6.24 4.44
N LYS A 29 14.45 -6.47 3.39
CA LYS A 29 14.20 -7.81 2.80
C LYS A 29 13.43 -7.75 1.48
N GLY A 30 13.41 -8.87 0.74
CA GLY A 30 12.51 -9.08 -0.40
C GLY A 30 13.08 -8.64 -1.76
N ILE A 31 12.35 -8.96 -2.84
CA ILE A 31 12.80 -8.66 -4.22
C ILE A 31 11.71 -7.89 -4.97
N GLN A 32 10.53 -8.50 -5.09
CA GLN A 32 9.35 -7.89 -5.70
C GLN A 32 8.10 -8.40 -4.97
N PRO A 33 7.61 -7.72 -3.92
CA PRO A 33 8.10 -6.44 -3.40
C PRO A 33 9.33 -6.59 -2.50
N PHE A 34 10.06 -5.50 -2.30
CA PHE A 34 11.09 -5.38 -1.26
C PHE A 34 10.67 -4.35 -0.21
N LEU A 35 11.11 -4.57 1.03
CA LEU A 35 10.94 -3.68 2.17
C LEU A 35 12.23 -2.88 2.37
N MET A 36 12.08 -1.57 2.49
CA MET A 36 13.17 -0.63 2.75
C MET A 36 12.74 0.45 3.74
N GLU A 37 13.72 1.12 4.31
CA GLU A 37 13.57 2.34 5.11
C GLU A 37 14.39 3.46 4.48
N ILE A 38 13.86 4.68 4.48
CA ILE A 38 14.60 5.90 4.16
C ILE A 38 13.98 7.07 4.91
N GLY A 39 14.79 7.97 5.46
CA GLY A 39 14.30 9.06 6.31
C GLY A 39 13.50 8.60 7.53
N GLY A 40 13.82 7.41 8.07
CA GLY A 40 13.11 6.82 9.21
C GLY A 40 11.69 6.31 8.91
N LYS A 41 11.32 6.18 7.62
CA LYS A 41 10.01 5.70 7.19
C LYS A 41 10.15 4.45 6.33
N ASP A 42 9.35 3.44 6.66
CA ASP A 42 9.30 2.17 5.93
C ASP A 42 8.43 2.25 4.68
N TYR A 43 8.85 1.52 3.65
CA TYR A 43 8.12 1.37 2.39
C TYR A 43 8.22 -0.06 1.86
N TYR A 44 7.08 -0.63 1.46
CA TYR A 44 7.07 -1.74 0.51
C TYR A 44 7.14 -1.17 -0.89
N VAL A 45 8.15 -1.57 -1.66
CA VAL A 45 8.36 -1.10 -3.03
C VAL A 45 8.24 -2.27 -3.99
N TYR A 46 7.41 -2.09 -5.02
CA TYR A 46 7.21 -3.06 -6.10
C TYR A 46 7.48 -2.39 -7.43
N VAL A 47 8.43 -2.91 -8.20
CA VAL A 47 8.88 -2.37 -9.47
C VAL A 47 8.57 -3.37 -10.59
N LYS A 48 7.95 -2.88 -11.67
CA LYS A 48 7.69 -3.67 -12.87
C LYS A 48 8.21 -2.95 -14.10
N ASN A 49 8.66 -3.72 -15.09
CA ASN A 49 8.93 -3.17 -16.42
C ASN A 49 7.66 -2.49 -16.97
N LEU A 50 7.82 -1.27 -17.48
CA LEU A 50 6.85 -0.66 -18.37
C LEU A 50 6.91 -1.38 -19.73
N SER A 51 5.73 -1.63 -20.27
CA SER A 51 5.58 -2.29 -21.57
C SER A 51 4.41 -1.68 -22.33
N SER A 52 4.33 -1.92 -23.64
CA SER A 52 3.18 -1.48 -24.43
C SER A 52 1.88 -2.04 -23.85
N ALA A 53 0.82 -1.24 -23.83
CA ALA A 53 -0.53 -1.69 -23.52
C ALA A 53 -1.20 -2.41 -24.71
N TYR A 54 -0.55 -2.48 -25.87
CA TYR A 54 -1.01 -3.15 -27.10
C TYR A 54 -2.32 -2.59 -27.68
N PHE A 55 -2.64 -1.32 -27.39
CA PHE A 55 -3.79 -0.66 -27.99
C PHE A 55 -3.49 -0.22 -29.42
N LYS A 56 -4.21 -0.77 -30.41
CA LYS A 56 -4.03 -0.43 -31.83
C LYS A 56 -4.19 1.07 -32.11
N THR A 57 -5.18 1.72 -31.48
CA THR A 57 -5.48 3.14 -31.69
C THR A 57 -4.62 4.09 -30.87
N ARG A 58 -3.85 3.57 -29.90
CA ARG A 58 -3.04 4.35 -28.95
C ARG A 58 -1.71 3.63 -28.69
N PRO A 59 -0.85 3.51 -29.72
CA PRO A 59 0.35 2.66 -29.68
C PRO A 59 1.38 3.12 -28.64
N ASP A 60 1.33 4.40 -28.27
CA ASP A 60 2.17 5.05 -27.28
C ASP A 60 1.69 4.82 -25.83
N THR A 61 0.60 4.08 -25.62
CA THR A 61 0.15 3.73 -24.28
C THR A 61 1.05 2.66 -23.69
N THR A 62 1.67 2.97 -22.56
CA THR A 62 2.44 2.02 -21.77
C THR A 62 1.66 1.61 -20.53
N ARG A 63 2.04 0.47 -19.93
CA ARG A 63 1.48 -0.01 -18.67
C ARG A 63 2.48 -0.79 -17.84
N ALA A 64 2.26 -0.78 -16.53
CA ALA A 64 2.75 -1.80 -15.62
C ALA A 64 1.56 -2.58 -15.05
N GLN A 65 1.75 -3.87 -14.80
CA GLN A 65 0.70 -4.75 -14.32
C GLN A 65 1.06 -5.29 -12.93
N LEU A 66 0.17 -5.04 -11.97
CA LEU A 66 0.21 -5.59 -10.63
C LEU A 66 -0.46 -6.97 -10.65
N PRO A 67 0.27 -8.07 -10.37
CA PRO A 67 -0.29 -9.42 -10.33
C PRO A 67 -0.95 -9.70 -8.97
N VAL A 68 -1.48 -10.92 -8.80
CA VAL A 68 -1.79 -11.47 -7.48
C VAL A 68 -0.52 -12.07 -6.88
N LYS A 69 -0.29 -11.83 -5.58
CA LYS A 69 0.79 -12.47 -4.80
C LYS A 69 0.31 -12.79 -3.39
N GLU A 70 0.90 -13.82 -2.78
CA GLU A 70 0.56 -14.25 -1.41
C GLU A 70 0.89 -13.18 -0.37
N ASP A 71 2.02 -12.49 -0.53
CA ASP A 71 2.49 -11.42 0.37
C ASP A 71 1.67 -10.12 0.26
N PHE A 72 0.91 -9.93 -0.81
CA PHE A 72 0.16 -8.71 -1.05
C PHE A 72 -1.01 -8.52 -0.08
N ASP A 73 -1.60 -9.59 0.45
CA ASP A 73 -2.67 -9.47 1.43
C ASP A 73 -2.12 -8.93 2.76
N GLU A 74 -0.98 -9.42 3.23
CA GLU A 74 -0.34 -8.86 4.44
C GLU A 74 0.04 -7.39 4.24
N ILE A 75 0.66 -7.07 3.11
CA ILE A 75 1.10 -5.70 2.78
C ILE A 75 -0.09 -4.74 2.72
N LYS A 76 -1.20 -5.16 2.09
CA LYS A 76 -2.41 -4.35 1.95
C LYS A 76 -3.00 -3.94 3.30
N HIS A 77 -2.94 -4.82 4.30
CA HIS A 77 -3.45 -4.55 5.65
C HIS A 77 -2.40 -3.96 6.61
N SER A 78 -1.13 -3.89 6.20
CA SER A 78 -0.08 -3.25 7.00
C SER A 78 -0.23 -1.73 7.07
N ILE A 79 0.41 -1.07 8.04
CA ILE A 79 0.49 0.41 8.07
C ILE A 79 1.51 0.96 7.07
N ILE A 80 2.43 0.13 6.60
CA ILE A 80 3.57 0.54 5.76
C ILE A 80 3.06 0.88 4.36
N PRO A 81 3.37 2.08 3.80
CA PRO A 81 3.00 2.43 2.44
C PRO A 81 3.49 1.42 1.39
N PHE A 82 2.66 1.17 0.37
CA PHE A 82 3.03 0.35 -0.78
C PHE A 82 3.21 1.23 -2.01
N VAL A 83 4.45 1.33 -2.51
CA VAL A 83 4.83 2.16 -3.64
C VAL A 83 4.98 1.28 -4.88
N PHE A 84 4.14 1.52 -5.88
CA PHE A 84 4.18 0.80 -7.15
C PHE A 84 4.85 1.63 -8.23
N LEU A 85 5.95 1.10 -8.77
CA LEU A 85 6.78 1.76 -9.78
C LEU A 85 6.76 0.98 -11.10
N GLY A 86 6.61 1.71 -12.21
CA GLY A 86 6.89 1.25 -13.56
C GLY A 86 8.25 1.73 -14.00
N TYR A 87 9.13 0.84 -14.48
CA TYR A 87 10.45 1.19 -14.98
C TYR A 87 10.52 1.13 -16.51
N ASP A 88 10.84 2.25 -17.14
CA ASP A 88 11.21 2.34 -18.54
C ASP A 88 12.73 2.34 -18.67
N ARG A 89 13.25 1.22 -19.16
CA ARG A 89 14.69 1.00 -19.37
C ARG A 89 15.27 1.89 -20.46
N ILE A 90 14.47 2.27 -21.47
CA ILE A 90 14.98 3.01 -22.63
C ILE A 90 15.36 4.42 -22.21
N ASN A 91 14.51 5.07 -21.43
CA ASN A 91 14.71 6.46 -20.98
C ASN A 91 15.32 6.58 -19.56
N ASP A 92 15.58 5.45 -18.88
CA ASP A 92 15.95 5.36 -17.46
C ASP A 92 14.97 6.13 -16.53
N VAL A 93 13.68 5.88 -16.75
CA VAL A 93 12.57 6.58 -16.09
C VAL A 93 11.77 5.65 -15.19
N LEU A 94 11.42 6.14 -14.02
CA LEU A 94 10.44 5.55 -13.13
C LEU A 94 9.12 6.30 -13.23
N VAL A 95 8.03 5.55 -13.16
CA VAL A 95 6.66 6.05 -13.12
C VAL A 95 6.03 5.55 -11.83
N CYS A 96 5.69 6.44 -10.92
CA CYS A 96 4.93 6.13 -9.72
C CYS A 96 3.48 6.51 -9.91
N TRP A 97 2.57 5.57 -9.65
CA TRP A 97 1.15 5.89 -9.50
C TRP A 97 0.86 6.26 -8.04
N ASN A 98 -0.32 6.84 -7.78
CA ASN A 98 -0.73 7.19 -6.43
C ASN A 98 -0.66 5.94 -5.53
N HIS A 99 0.25 5.96 -4.57
CA HIS A 99 0.57 4.81 -3.74
C HIS A 99 -0.58 4.42 -2.80
N HIS A 100 -1.47 5.36 -2.44
CA HIS A 100 -2.70 5.07 -1.71
C HIS A 100 -3.65 4.21 -2.57
N ILE A 101 -3.84 4.59 -3.84
CA ILE A 101 -4.71 3.86 -4.78
C ILE A 101 -4.07 2.52 -5.17
N ALA A 102 -2.75 2.49 -5.37
CA ALA A 102 -2.03 1.27 -5.74
C ALA A 102 -2.16 0.19 -4.67
N LYS A 103 -1.93 0.56 -3.40
CA LYS A 103 -2.09 -0.35 -2.25
C LYS A 103 -3.49 -0.93 -2.15
N GLN A 104 -4.49 -0.09 -2.34
CA GLN A 104 -5.90 -0.50 -2.31
C GLN A 104 -6.28 -1.52 -3.37
N ARG A 105 -5.52 -1.59 -4.48
CA ARG A 105 -5.77 -2.48 -5.63
C ARG A 105 -5.00 -3.80 -5.55
N LEU A 106 -4.21 -4.01 -4.50
CA LEU A 106 -3.53 -5.28 -4.23
C LEU A 106 -4.54 -6.42 -4.14
N ASN A 107 -4.29 -7.48 -4.91
CA ASN A 107 -5.11 -8.69 -5.01
C ASN A 107 -6.59 -8.50 -5.38
N GLU A 108 -7.03 -7.30 -5.80
CA GLU A 108 -8.44 -7.04 -6.18
C GLU A 108 -8.87 -7.77 -7.46
N ARG A 109 -7.93 -8.03 -8.38
CA ARG A 109 -8.18 -8.75 -9.63
C ARG A 109 -6.94 -9.56 -10.01
N LYS A 110 -7.13 -10.57 -10.89
CA LYS A 110 -6.04 -11.41 -11.43
C LYS A 110 -4.84 -10.61 -11.94
N SER A 111 -5.09 -9.47 -12.57
CA SER A 111 -4.06 -8.49 -12.91
C SER A 111 -4.66 -7.11 -13.02
N VAL A 112 -4.03 -6.15 -12.36
CA VAL A 112 -4.44 -4.75 -12.33
C VAL A 112 -3.45 -3.94 -13.18
N SER A 113 -3.94 -3.25 -14.21
CA SER A 113 -3.11 -2.40 -15.08
C SER A 113 -3.09 -0.96 -14.58
N PHE A 114 -1.90 -0.37 -14.59
CA PHE A 114 -1.66 1.05 -14.37
C PHE A 114 -0.98 1.62 -15.62
N TYR A 115 -1.54 2.70 -16.15
CA TYR A 115 -1.20 3.21 -17.47
C TYR A 115 -0.26 4.42 -17.40
N SER A 116 0.49 4.63 -18.46
CA SER A 116 1.27 5.84 -18.75
C SER A 116 1.38 6.01 -20.28
N ARG A 117 2.22 6.93 -20.76
CA ARG A 117 2.49 7.15 -22.19
C ARG A 117 3.99 7.24 -22.45
N SER A 118 4.46 6.69 -23.56
CA SER A 118 5.89 6.70 -23.93
C SER A 118 6.43 8.13 -24.09
N PHE A 119 5.67 9.02 -24.74
CA PHE A 119 6.10 10.41 -24.89
C PHE A 119 6.26 11.15 -23.54
N PHE A 120 5.48 10.80 -22.51
CA PHE A 120 5.72 11.34 -21.17
C PHE A 120 7.03 10.84 -20.56
N GLN A 121 7.47 9.61 -20.88
CA GLN A 121 8.75 9.08 -20.40
C GLN A 121 9.93 9.76 -21.09
N GLU A 122 9.79 10.07 -22.39
CA GLU A 122 10.78 10.80 -23.19
C GLU A 122 10.97 12.25 -22.70
N GLU A 123 9.91 12.90 -22.19
CA GLU A 123 9.95 14.27 -21.65
C GLU A 123 10.68 14.40 -20.30
N VAL A 124 10.96 13.30 -19.58
CA VAL A 124 11.50 13.39 -18.22
C VAL A 124 12.95 13.87 -18.21
N VAL A 125 13.19 14.94 -17.48
CA VAL A 125 14.53 15.51 -17.22
C VAL A 125 15.01 15.11 -15.82
N SER A 126 16.32 14.98 -15.67
CA SER A 126 16.98 14.76 -14.38
C SER A 126 16.67 15.87 -13.39
N GLY A 127 16.38 15.50 -12.14
CA GLY A 127 16.11 16.44 -11.05
C GLY A 127 14.66 16.98 -11.05
N GLU A 128 13.84 16.58 -12.01
CA GLU A 128 12.45 17.00 -12.14
C GLU A 128 11.46 15.86 -11.88
N PHE A 129 10.29 16.23 -11.33
CA PHE A 129 9.17 15.33 -11.10
C PHE A 129 8.00 15.70 -11.99
N LEU A 130 7.85 14.98 -13.10
CA LEU A 130 6.83 15.25 -14.10
C LEU A 130 5.50 14.61 -13.69
N LYS A 131 4.54 15.44 -13.25
CA LYS A 131 3.18 15.00 -12.90
C LYS A 131 2.26 15.12 -14.11
N LYS A 132 1.57 14.04 -14.49
CA LYS A 132 0.67 14.03 -15.67
C LYS A 132 -0.71 13.54 -15.31
N ASN A 133 -1.75 14.26 -15.74
CA ASN A 133 -3.14 13.81 -15.63
C ASN A 133 -3.49 12.90 -16.81
N LEU A 134 -3.98 11.70 -16.52
CA LEU A 134 -4.46 10.75 -17.51
C LEU A 134 -5.98 10.85 -17.68
N LYS A 135 -6.49 10.42 -18.84
CA LYS A 135 -7.93 10.43 -19.14
C LYS A 135 -8.78 9.57 -18.19
N ASN A 136 -8.16 8.59 -17.51
CA ASN A 136 -8.83 7.75 -16.52
C ASN A 136 -8.82 8.35 -15.11
N GLY A 137 -8.38 9.60 -14.94
CA GLY A 137 -8.28 10.28 -13.65
C GLY A 137 -7.00 9.99 -12.87
N ASP A 138 -6.19 9.00 -13.29
CA ASP A 138 -4.90 8.74 -12.64
C ASP A 138 -3.93 9.90 -12.89
N THR A 139 -3.12 10.19 -11.87
CA THR A 139 -2.11 11.26 -11.96
C THR A 139 -0.71 10.72 -11.59
N PRO A 140 -0.06 9.92 -12.46
CA PRO A 140 1.29 9.44 -12.21
C PRO A 140 2.33 10.56 -12.11
N VAL A 141 3.39 10.28 -11.38
CA VAL A 141 4.62 11.08 -11.32
C VAL A 141 5.74 10.31 -11.99
N LEU A 142 6.41 10.94 -12.94
CA LEU A 142 7.52 10.38 -13.70
C LEU A 142 8.82 11.12 -13.30
N PHE A 143 9.92 10.38 -13.14
CA PHE A 143 11.21 10.92 -12.73
C PHE A 143 12.35 9.99 -13.17
N LYS A 144 13.59 10.49 -13.26
CA LYS A 144 14.73 9.61 -13.59
C LYS A 144 15.03 8.68 -12.42
N ARG A 145 15.49 7.45 -12.71
CA ARG A 145 15.87 6.48 -11.66
C ARG A 145 16.87 7.04 -10.66
N LYS A 146 17.83 7.86 -11.11
CA LYS A 146 18.81 8.52 -10.24
C LYS A 146 18.20 9.51 -9.23
N ASP A 147 16.96 9.95 -9.43
CA ASP A 147 16.25 10.87 -8.54
C ASP A 147 15.36 10.13 -7.51
N ILE A 148 15.44 8.79 -7.43
CA ILE A 148 14.57 7.98 -6.56
C ILE A 148 14.70 8.31 -5.07
N VAL A 149 15.89 8.68 -4.60
CA VAL A 149 16.09 9.15 -3.21
C VAL A 149 15.28 10.43 -2.97
N SER A 150 15.43 11.42 -3.85
CA SER A 150 14.68 12.67 -3.80
C SER A 150 13.17 12.44 -3.93
N PHE A 151 12.76 11.47 -4.74
CA PHE A 151 11.36 11.06 -4.86
C PHE A 151 10.79 10.60 -3.51
N PHE A 152 11.43 9.63 -2.85
CA PHE A 152 10.93 9.10 -1.58
C PHE A 152 10.90 10.17 -0.47
N ARG A 153 11.87 11.09 -0.46
CA ARG A 153 11.89 12.23 0.48
C ARG A 153 10.72 13.21 0.28
N ASN A 154 10.13 13.24 -0.91
CA ASN A 154 9.03 14.14 -1.27
C ASN A 154 7.72 13.40 -1.61
N ILE A 155 7.63 12.09 -1.38
CA ILE A 155 6.53 11.27 -1.91
C ILE A 155 5.15 11.76 -1.44
N ASP A 156 5.08 12.22 -0.19
CA ASP A 156 3.85 12.71 0.46
C ASP A 156 3.36 14.06 -0.13
N SER A 157 4.21 14.82 -0.85
CA SER A 157 3.78 16.05 -1.51
C SER A 157 3.16 15.82 -2.88
N PHE A 158 3.42 14.67 -3.52
CA PHE A 158 2.96 14.40 -4.89
C PHE A 158 1.52 13.90 -4.95
N PHE A 159 1.19 13.01 -4.02
CA PHE A 159 -0.10 12.38 -3.91
C PHE A 159 -0.67 12.92 -2.61
N GLY A 160 -1.65 13.82 -2.72
CA GLY A 160 -2.29 14.39 -1.54
C GLY A 160 -2.84 13.30 -0.61
N LYS A 161 -3.41 13.71 0.52
CA LYS A 161 -4.00 12.77 1.49
C LYS A 161 -4.87 11.73 0.78
N PRO A 162 -4.91 10.47 1.28
CA PRO A 162 -5.74 9.43 0.70
C PRO A 162 -7.12 10.01 0.40
N THR A 163 -7.56 9.99 -0.86
CA THR A 163 -8.92 10.41 -1.19
C THR A 163 -9.86 9.60 -0.32
N ASN A 164 -10.80 10.28 0.35
CA ASN A 164 -11.69 9.78 1.40
C ASN A 164 -12.64 8.66 0.92
N ASP A 165 -12.06 7.52 0.57
CA ASP A 165 -12.71 6.23 0.35
C ASP A 165 -11.90 5.10 1.02
N SER A 166 -10.90 5.50 1.82
CA SER A 166 -10.16 4.59 2.71
C SER A 166 -10.93 4.34 4.01
N THR A 167 -11.85 5.24 4.37
CA THR A 167 -12.71 5.17 5.55
C THR A 167 -13.90 4.22 5.34
N SER A 168 -14.39 4.05 4.11
CA SER A 168 -15.52 3.16 3.80
C SER A 168 -15.20 1.68 4.02
N ARG A 169 -13.95 1.25 3.79
CA ARG A 169 -13.50 -0.14 4.02
C ARG A 169 -13.32 -0.53 5.49
N TYR A 170 -13.39 0.45 6.39
CA TYR A 170 -13.30 0.25 7.83
C TYR A 170 -14.63 0.58 8.56
N GLY A 171 -15.71 0.85 7.82
CA GLY A 171 -16.99 1.26 8.42
C GLY A 171 -16.96 2.65 9.05
N ILE A 172 -16.07 3.53 8.58
CA ILE A 172 -15.88 4.88 9.09
C ILE A 172 -16.74 5.84 8.25
N PRO A 173 -17.87 6.36 8.77
CA PRO A 173 -18.68 7.37 8.09
C PRO A 173 -17.90 8.61 7.64
N SER A 174 -18.52 9.39 6.74
CA SER A 174 -17.98 10.64 6.17
C SER A 174 -17.54 11.69 7.20
N ASN A 175 -17.92 11.53 8.47
CA ASN A 175 -17.46 12.34 9.60
C ASN A 175 -16.07 11.94 10.15
N GLY A 176 -15.41 10.93 9.58
CA GLY A 176 -14.06 10.49 9.96
C GLY A 176 -13.98 9.68 11.25
N LYS A 177 -15.11 9.32 11.88
CA LYS A 177 -15.15 8.55 13.14
C LYS A 177 -15.51 7.10 12.91
N ILE A 178 -14.76 6.18 13.54
CA ILE A 178 -15.08 4.76 13.51
C ILE A 178 -16.27 4.50 14.42
N LEU A 179 -17.32 3.86 13.91
CA LEU A 179 -18.50 3.51 14.70
C LEU A 179 -18.48 2.09 15.24
N LYS A 180 -17.84 1.15 14.54
CA LYS A 180 -17.75 -0.26 14.94
C LYS A 180 -16.49 -0.92 14.37
N ILE A 181 -15.92 -1.84 15.13
CA ILE A 181 -14.84 -2.72 14.66
C ILE A 181 -15.48 -3.95 13.99
N THR A 182 -15.25 -4.12 12.69
CA THR A 182 -15.74 -5.28 11.91
C THR A 182 -14.62 -6.15 11.37
N ASP A 183 -13.36 -5.73 11.52
CA ASP A 183 -12.22 -6.48 11.01
C ASP A 183 -11.94 -7.71 11.88
N ASN A 184 -12.07 -8.90 11.28
CA ASN A 184 -11.89 -10.17 11.99
C ASN A 184 -10.45 -10.38 12.48
N GLY A 185 -9.44 -9.81 11.82
CA GLY A 185 -8.04 -9.89 12.24
C GLY A 185 -7.79 -9.06 13.51
N LEU A 186 -8.32 -7.84 13.54
CA LEU A 186 -8.29 -6.98 14.72
C LEU A 186 -9.14 -7.58 15.86
N LEU A 187 -10.35 -8.06 15.58
CA LEU A 187 -11.19 -8.70 16.61
C LEU A 187 -10.51 -9.90 17.26
N LYS A 188 -9.81 -10.74 16.49
CA LYS A 188 -8.99 -11.85 17.03
C LYS A 188 -7.88 -11.37 17.96
N LYS A 189 -7.24 -10.23 17.66
CA LYS A 189 -6.21 -9.63 18.53
C LYS A 189 -6.79 -8.99 19.79
N LEU A 190 -8.00 -8.42 19.70
CA LEU A 190 -8.67 -7.77 20.82
C LEU A 190 -9.32 -8.77 21.77
N ARG A 191 -9.75 -9.94 21.29
CA ARG A 191 -10.39 -10.98 22.11
C ARG A 191 -9.63 -11.31 23.40
N PRO A 192 -8.35 -11.69 23.39
CA PRO A 192 -7.63 -12.02 24.63
C PRO A 192 -7.50 -10.84 25.61
N LEU A 193 -7.67 -9.59 25.15
CA LEU A 193 -7.58 -8.39 26.01
C LEU A 193 -8.92 -7.97 26.58
N LEU A 194 -10.03 -8.34 25.94
CA LEU A 194 -11.36 -7.85 26.26
C LEU A 194 -12.30 -8.96 26.77
N ASP A 195 -12.07 -10.20 26.37
CA ASP A 195 -12.82 -11.41 26.76
C ASP A 195 -12.15 -12.06 27.99
N THR A 196 -12.06 -11.29 29.08
CA THR A 196 -11.39 -11.64 30.35
C THR A 196 -12.16 -11.01 31.51
N GLU A 197 -12.07 -11.57 32.72
CA GLU A 197 -12.65 -11.01 33.94
C GLU A 197 -12.17 -9.57 34.22
N THR A 198 -10.97 -9.22 33.75
CA THR A 198 -10.40 -7.87 33.88
C THR A 198 -9.94 -7.32 32.51
N PRO A 199 -10.83 -6.62 31.77
CA PRO A 199 -10.50 -6.12 30.43
C PRO A 199 -9.34 -5.11 30.41
N HIS A 200 -8.31 -5.41 29.62
CA HIS A 200 -7.13 -4.57 29.37
C HIS A 200 -7.44 -3.44 28.37
N THR A 201 -8.41 -2.59 28.72
CA THR A 201 -9.02 -1.60 27.83
C THR A 201 -8.01 -0.63 27.21
N LEU A 202 -7.02 -0.15 27.97
CA LEU A 202 -6.01 0.78 27.46
C LEU A 202 -5.09 0.15 26.41
N GLU A 203 -4.75 -1.12 26.58
CA GLU A 203 -3.94 -1.87 25.62
C GLU A 203 -4.74 -2.17 24.36
N ALA A 204 -6.01 -2.55 24.50
CA ALA A 204 -6.94 -2.70 23.38
C ALA A 204 -7.10 -1.41 22.58
N ILE A 205 -7.19 -0.24 23.25
CA ILE A 205 -7.20 1.07 22.58
C ILE A 205 -5.91 1.30 21.79
N LYS A 206 -4.73 1.03 22.38
CA LYS A 206 -3.45 1.20 21.69
C LYS A 206 -3.34 0.33 20.45
N ILE A 207 -3.69 -0.96 20.55
CA ILE A 207 -3.70 -1.88 19.40
C ILE A 207 -4.68 -1.40 18.33
N THR A 208 -5.84 -0.90 18.72
CA THR A 208 -6.86 -0.36 17.78
C THR A 208 -6.39 0.93 17.11
N GLN A 209 -5.77 1.85 17.86
CA GLN A 209 -5.17 3.07 17.31
C GLN A 209 -4.01 2.74 16.35
N GLN A 210 -3.17 1.77 16.70
CA GLN A 210 -2.11 1.28 15.83
C GLN A 210 -2.68 0.64 14.55
N TYR A 211 -3.80 -0.09 14.66
CA TYR A 211 -4.45 -0.73 13.52
C TYR A 211 -5.05 0.29 12.54
N TYR A 212 -5.80 1.27 13.04
CA TYR A 212 -6.49 2.26 12.21
C TYR A 212 -5.61 3.47 11.83
N GLY A 213 -4.47 3.66 12.50
CA GLY A 213 -3.52 4.73 12.24
C GLY A 213 -4.00 6.11 12.70
N ASN A 214 -3.42 7.15 12.10
CA ASN A 214 -3.71 8.53 12.47
C ASN A 214 -5.09 8.96 11.94
N LEU A 215 -6.08 8.97 12.83
CA LEU A 215 -7.42 9.52 12.57
C LEU A 215 -7.62 10.79 13.42
N PRO A 216 -7.40 11.99 12.85
CA PRO A 216 -7.45 13.25 13.61
C PRO A 216 -8.84 13.55 14.21
N GLU A 217 -9.90 12.99 13.62
CA GLU A 217 -11.29 13.13 14.11
C GLU A 217 -11.63 12.20 15.29
N MET A 218 -10.82 11.16 15.54
CA MET A 218 -11.02 10.22 16.63
C MET A 218 -10.29 10.69 17.89
N LYS A 219 -11.01 11.32 18.82
CA LYS A 219 -10.47 11.68 20.13
C LYS A 219 -10.35 10.43 21.01
N PHE A 220 -9.56 10.49 22.08
CA PHE A 220 -9.39 9.37 23.01
C PHE A 220 -10.72 8.76 23.51
N ARG A 221 -11.72 9.62 23.78
CA ARG A 221 -13.07 9.19 24.16
C ARG A 221 -13.77 8.36 23.08
N ASP A 222 -13.59 8.72 21.81
CA ASP A 222 -14.17 8.00 20.68
C ASP A 222 -13.55 6.58 20.58
N TRP A 223 -12.24 6.47 20.76
CA TRP A 223 -11.55 5.16 20.82
C TRP A 223 -12.00 4.29 22.00
N ALA A 224 -12.14 4.87 23.19
CA ALA A 224 -12.61 4.16 24.36
C ALA A 224 -14.05 3.65 24.18
N ASN A 225 -14.92 4.46 23.58
CA ASN A 225 -16.28 4.06 23.27
C ASN A 225 -16.33 2.93 22.23
N LEU A 226 -15.48 3.01 21.20
CA LEU A 226 -15.37 1.97 20.18
C LEU A 226 -15.03 0.61 20.80
N ILE A 227 -14.02 0.56 21.67
CA ILE A 227 -13.62 -0.67 22.37
C ILE A 227 -14.76 -1.24 23.23
N LYS A 228 -15.49 -0.39 23.96
CA LYS A 228 -16.61 -0.82 24.81
C LYS A 228 -17.76 -1.46 24.03
N THR A 229 -17.91 -1.15 22.74
CA THR A 229 -18.98 -1.71 21.90
C THR A 229 -18.64 -3.07 21.30
N VAL A 230 -17.39 -3.53 21.43
CA VAL A 230 -16.97 -4.85 20.94
C VAL A 230 -17.62 -5.92 21.81
N LYS A 231 -18.32 -6.86 21.17
CA LYS A 231 -18.89 -8.05 21.80
C LYS A 231 -18.39 -9.28 21.06
N PHE A 232 -17.94 -10.28 21.80
CA PHE A 232 -17.61 -11.60 21.26
C PHE A 232 -18.81 -12.50 21.51
N GLU A 233 -19.32 -13.13 20.47
CA GLU A 233 -20.35 -14.17 20.64
C GLU A 233 -19.67 -15.41 21.23
N ASN A 234 -20.28 -15.98 22.27
CA ASN A 234 -19.85 -17.25 22.83
C ASN A 234 -20.27 -18.35 21.86
N GLU A 235 -19.31 -19.11 21.34
CA GLU A 235 -19.59 -20.44 20.79
C GLU A 235 -20.02 -21.34 21.95
N SER A 236 -21.31 -21.33 22.26
CA SER A 236 -21.89 -22.17 23.30
C SER A 236 -21.85 -23.64 22.87
N ASN A 237 -20.96 -24.40 23.51
CA ASN A 237 -21.07 -25.81 23.90
C ASN A 237 -22.03 -26.71 23.10
N GLY A 238 -21.52 -27.31 22.03
CA GLY A 238 -22.04 -28.57 21.48
C GLY A 238 -21.34 -29.78 22.12
N SER A 239 -21.52 -29.99 23.43
CA SER A 239 -21.19 -31.27 24.07
C SER A 239 -22.49 -31.92 24.53
N SER A 240 -23.13 -32.63 23.61
CA SER A 240 -24.13 -33.63 23.99
C SER A 240 -23.37 -34.91 24.30
N ILE A 241 -23.21 -35.16 25.59
CA ILE A 241 -22.79 -36.43 26.15
C ILE A 241 -23.86 -37.46 25.74
N CYS A 242 -23.53 -38.34 24.78
CA CYS A 242 -24.18 -39.63 24.66
C CYS A 242 -23.30 -40.66 25.37
N SER A 243 -23.48 -40.75 26.68
CA SER A 243 -23.22 -41.97 27.43
C SER A 243 -24.54 -42.73 27.50
N ASN A 244 -24.63 -43.87 26.81
CA ASN A 244 -25.60 -44.90 27.16
C ASN A 244 -24.89 -46.25 27.18
N LEU A 245 -25.15 -46.94 28.29
CA LEU A 245 -24.99 -48.36 28.55
C LEU A 245 -25.51 -49.23 27.40
#